data_AF-A0A8T3WS48-F1
#
_entry.id   AF-A0A8T3WS48-F1
#
_cell.length_a   1.000
_cell.length_b   1.000
_cell.length_c   1.000
_cell.angle_alpha   90.00
_cell.angle_beta   90.00
_cell.angle_gamma   90.00
#
_symmetry.space_group_name_H-M   'P 1'
#
loop_
_entity.id
_entity.type
_entity.pdbx_description
1 polymer ?
#
loop_
_entity_poly.entity_id
_entity_poly.type
_entity_poly.pdbx_seq_one_letter_code
_entity_poly.pdbx_strand_id
1 'polypeptide(L)'
;MKKRFLVFLFLILVLSVFIVIAHGEEEAYMLDHSELYPISQLQAVSYGTLVFGILIVTILLFNKKMNETAKKTAYILIAVSIGLTTLYLILTTLHLNIISITKGPVHWHADYELLVCGKEIKLIEPKGFSNKQGTDLMHAHNDNRIHVEGVLLDRKAASLGAFFYAIGGSLSSDGIIVPTDNGLASFHEGDKCNERPAKLYVFVNGNLIENPRDYVISPYEKVPPGDMIKIVFTEKPTEEINPNIG
;
A
#
# COMPACT_ATOMS: atom_id res chain seq x y z
N MET A 1 21.70 24.51 -31.65
CA MET A 1 21.61 23.93 -30.29
C MET A 1 20.20 23.88 -29.71
N LYS A 2 19.45 25.01 -29.59
CA LYS A 2 18.14 25.03 -28.89
C LYS A 2 17.09 24.00 -29.36
N LYS A 3 16.94 23.77 -30.68
CA LYS A 3 15.98 22.77 -31.20
C LYS A 3 16.36 21.32 -30.86
N ARG A 4 17.64 20.97 -30.91
CA ARG A 4 18.11 19.60 -30.59
C ARG A 4 17.95 19.30 -29.10
N PHE A 5 18.16 20.29 -28.24
CA PHE A 5 17.92 20.17 -26.80
C PHE A 5 16.42 19.98 -26.46
N LEU A 6 15.53 20.70 -27.14
CA LEU A 6 14.07 20.55 -26.97
C LEU A 6 13.56 19.16 -27.39
N VAL A 7 14.09 18.61 -28.49
CA VAL A 7 13.76 17.25 -28.94
C VAL A 7 14.28 16.20 -27.95
N PHE A 8 15.46 16.41 -27.37
CA PHE A 8 16.00 15.52 -26.33
C PHE A 8 15.14 15.52 -25.07
N LEU A 9 14.71 16.70 -24.61
CA LEU A 9 13.84 16.83 -23.43
C LEU A 9 12.46 16.18 -23.64
N PHE A 10 11.92 16.28 -24.86
CA PHE A 10 10.70 15.61 -25.28
C PHE A 10 10.84 14.08 -25.25
N LEU A 11 11.96 13.56 -25.75
CA LEU A 11 12.26 12.12 -25.72
C LEU A 11 12.32 11.58 -24.29
N ILE A 12 12.95 12.33 -23.37
CA ILE A 12 12.95 11.98 -21.94
C ILE A 12 11.54 11.95 -21.35
N LEU A 13 10.70 12.94 -21.68
CA LEU A 13 9.31 13.02 -21.21
C LEU A 13 8.45 11.86 -21.73
N VAL A 14 8.62 11.47 -22.99
CA VAL A 14 7.94 10.32 -23.58
C VAL A 14 8.41 9.02 -22.92
N LEU A 15 9.72 8.87 -22.74
CA LEU A 15 10.32 7.69 -22.09
C LEU A 15 9.90 7.54 -20.61
N SER A 16 9.70 8.64 -19.88
CA SER A 16 9.30 8.58 -18.47
C SER A 16 7.90 7.99 -18.26
N VAL A 17 6.99 8.13 -19.22
CA VAL A 17 5.64 7.55 -19.12
C VAL A 17 5.67 6.02 -19.19
N PHE A 18 6.59 5.44 -19.96
CA PHE A 18 6.74 4.00 -20.05
C PHE A 18 7.34 3.36 -18.79
N ILE A 19 8.13 4.11 -18.02
CA ILE A 19 8.72 3.63 -16.76
C ILE A 19 7.63 3.45 -15.70
N VAL A 20 6.60 4.31 -15.69
CA VAL A 20 5.50 4.26 -14.72
C VAL A 20 4.60 3.03 -14.89
N ILE A 21 4.52 2.47 -16.10
CA ILE A 21 3.64 1.33 -16.41
C ILE A 21 4.27 -0.01 -15.98
N ALA A 22 5.56 -0.06 -15.68
CA ALA A 22 6.30 -1.31 -15.46
C ALA A 22 6.26 -1.87 -14.02
N HIS A 23 5.56 -1.23 -13.08
CA HIS A 23 5.45 -1.69 -11.70
C HIS A 23 3.99 -1.96 -11.31
N GLY A 24 3.63 -3.23 -11.12
CA GLY A 24 2.43 -3.62 -10.39
C GLY A 24 1.76 -4.88 -10.93
N GLU A 25 2.29 -6.06 -10.58
CA GLU A 25 1.43 -7.23 -10.39
C GLU A 25 1.22 -7.37 -8.87
N GLU A 26 0.07 -6.92 -8.36
CA GLU A 26 -0.38 -7.14 -6.98
C GLU A 26 -1.79 -7.74 -7.03
N GLU A 27 -1.91 -9.07 -6.89
CA GLU A 27 -3.20 -9.77 -6.79
C GLU A 27 -3.20 -10.81 -5.67
N ALA A 28 -4.14 -10.66 -4.73
CA ALA A 28 -4.96 -11.74 -4.12
C ALA A 28 -5.82 -11.21 -2.93
N TYR A 29 -5.41 -10.13 -2.26
CA TYR A 29 -6.09 -9.60 -1.06
C TYR A 29 -6.65 -8.18 -1.19
N MET A 30 -6.29 -7.47 -2.26
CA MET A 30 -6.83 -6.16 -2.57
C MET A 30 -7.82 -6.33 -3.71
N LEU A 31 -9.04 -5.80 -3.57
CA LEU A 31 -9.82 -5.38 -4.74
C LEU A 31 -8.96 -4.31 -5.41
N ASP A 32 -8.20 -4.69 -6.44
CA ASP A 32 -7.30 -3.78 -7.11
C ASP A 32 -8.15 -2.63 -7.67
N HIS A 33 -7.78 -1.40 -7.32
CA HIS A 33 -8.40 -0.21 -7.88
C HIS A 33 -8.37 -0.21 -9.43
N SER A 34 -7.48 -1.00 -10.04
CA SER A 34 -7.43 -1.25 -11.48
C SER A 34 -8.68 -1.95 -12.04
N GLU A 35 -9.39 -2.76 -11.24
CA GLU A 35 -10.65 -3.39 -11.68
C GLU A 35 -11.79 -2.37 -11.78
N LEU A 36 -11.75 -1.32 -10.95
CA LEU A 36 -12.77 -0.27 -10.91
C LEU A 36 -12.61 0.79 -12.00
N TYR A 37 -11.37 1.05 -12.42
CA TYR A 37 -11.08 2.09 -13.40
C TYR A 37 -10.12 1.61 -14.48
N PRO A 38 -10.45 1.83 -15.77
CA PRO A 38 -9.58 1.42 -16.87
C PRO A 38 -8.24 2.17 -16.92
N ILE A 39 -8.10 3.25 -16.15
CA ILE A 39 -6.92 4.09 -16.07
C ILE A 39 -6.70 4.43 -14.59
N SER A 40 -5.53 4.15 -14.04
CA SER A 40 -5.23 4.55 -12.66
C SER A 40 -5.07 6.08 -12.55
N GLN A 41 -5.20 6.63 -11.34
CA GLN A 41 -4.99 8.07 -11.13
C GLN A 41 -3.58 8.51 -11.57
N LEU A 42 -2.56 7.70 -11.29
CA LEU A 42 -1.19 7.94 -11.71
C LEU A 42 -1.03 7.91 -13.23
N GLN A 43 -1.69 6.97 -13.91
CA GLN A 43 -1.70 6.91 -15.38
C GLN A 43 -2.41 8.15 -15.96
N ALA A 44 -3.54 8.57 -15.40
CA ALA A 44 -4.25 9.77 -15.85
C ALA A 44 -3.40 11.04 -15.72
N VAL A 45 -2.68 11.19 -14.60
CA VAL A 45 -1.72 12.29 -14.39
C VAL A 45 -0.56 12.19 -15.38
N SER A 46 -0.04 10.98 -15.61
CA SER A 46 1.08 10.74 -16.54
C SER A 46 0.70 11.10 -17.98
N TYR A 47 -0.49 10.68 -18.44
CA TYR A 47 -1.00 11.04 -19.76
C TYR A 47 -1.29 12.54 -19.88
N GLY A 48 -1.91 13.15 -18.88
CA GLY A 48 -2.14 14.59 -18.86
C GLY A 48 -0.83 15.38 -18.93
N THR A 49 0.18 14.97 -18.15
CA THR A 49 1.52 15.57 -18.13
C THR A 49 2.23 15.40 -19.48
N LEU A 50 2.12 14.22 -20.09
CA LEU A 50 2.67 13.94 -21.41
C LEU A 50 2.06 14.90 -22.44
N VAL A 51 0.73 14.91 -22.58
CA VAL A 51 0.00 15.77 -23.53
C VAL A 51 0.38 17.23 -23.32
N PHE A 52 0.40 17.70 -22.07
CA PHE A 52 0.81 19.05 -21.72
C PHE A 52 2.25 19.37 -22.14
N GLY A 53 3.19 18.45 -21.90
CA GLY A 53 4.58 18.61 -22.33
C GLY A 53 4.75 18.63 -23.85
N ILE A 54 4.02 17.79 -24.60
CA ILE A 54 3.99 17.83 -26.07
C ILE A 54 3.51 19.20 -26.56
N LEU A 55 2.45 19.74 -25.96
CA LEU A 55 1.91 21.06 -26.31
C LEU A 55 2.92 22.18 -26.03
N ILE A 56 3.59 22.16 -24.88
CA ILE A 56 4.64 23.14 -24.55
C ILE A 56 5.78 23.09 -25.56
N VAL A 57 6.31 21.89 -25.85
CA VAL A 57 7.41 21.70 -26.80
C VAL A 57 7.01 22.23 -28.18
N THR A 58 5.80 21.93 -28.62
CA THR A 58 5.25 22.42 -29.89
C THR A 58 5.18 23.95 -29.91
N ILE A 59 4.63 24.57 -28.87
CA ILE A 59 4.58 26.03 -28.73
C ILE A 59 6.01 26.61 -28.80
N LEU A 60 6.97 26.06 -28.08
CA LEU A 60 8.35 26.55 -28.06
C LEU A 60 9.04 26.43 -29.43
N LEU A 61 8.77 25.37 -30.20
CA LEU A 61 9.34 25.17 -31.53
C LEU A 61 8.76 26.12 -32.58
N PHE A 62 7.50 26.53 -32.43
CA PHE A 62 6.76 27.30 -33.43
C PHE A 62 6.38 28.73 -33.00
N ASN A 63 6.69 29.17 -31.78
CA ASN A 63 6.24 30.45 -31.18
C ASN A 63 6.39 31.68 -32.12
N LYS A 64 7.54 31.82 -32.78
CA LYS A 64 7.81 32.96 -33.70
C LYS A 64 6.93 32.99 -34.96
N LYS A 65 6.23 31.89 -35.28
CA LYS A 65 5.41 31.72 -36.48
C LYS A 65 3.93 31.48 -36.16
N MET A 66 3.54 31.48 -34.89
CA MET A 66 2.15 31.23 -34.52
C MET A 66 1.31 32.48 -34.74
N ASN A 67 0.28 32.37 -35.58
CA ASN A 67 -0.76 33.39 -35.68
C ASN A 67 -1.63 33.39 -34.42
N GLU A 68 -2.46 34.43 -34.25
CA GLU A 68 -3.32 34.59 -33.07
C GLU A 68 -4.28 33.42 -32.87
N THR A 69 -4.80 32.85 -33.97
CA THR A 69 -5.66 31.66 -33.90
C THR A 69 -4.93 30.47 -33.29
N ALA A 70 -3.71 30.17 -33.75
CA ALA A 70 -2.91 29.06 -33.23
C ALA A 70 -2.57 29.23 -31.75
N LYS A 71 -2.29 30.47 -31.29
CA LYS A 71 -2.07 30.75 -29.86
C LYS A 71 -3.31 30.45 -29.03
N LYS A 72 -4.48 30.92 -29.48
CA LYS A 72 -5.77 30.64 -28.82
C LYS A 72 -6.07 29.15 -28.79
N THR A 73 -5.86 28.44 -29.90
CA THR A 73 -6.05 26.99 -29.96
C THR A 73 -5.12 26.26 -29.00
N ALA A 74 -3.83 26.60 -28.97
CA ALA A 74 -2.87 25.98 -28.06
C ALA A 74 -3.23 26.23 -26.59
N TYR A 75 -3.67 27.45 -26.25
CA TYR A 75 -4.16 27.78 -24.91
C TYR A 75 -5.38 26.93 -24.53
N ILE A 76 -6.37 26.81 -25.43
CA ILE A 76 -7.57 25.98 -25.21
C ILE A 76 -7.18 24.51 -25.01
N LEU A 77 -6.28 23.96 -25.83
CA LEU A 77 -5.82 22.57 -25.68
C LEU A 77 -5.12 22.32 -24.34
N ILE A 78 -4.29 23.26 -23.88
CA ILE A 78 -3.67 23.20 -22.56
C ILE A 78 -4.74 23.22 -21.47
N ALA A 79 -5.66 24.19 -21.52
CA ALA A 79 -6.73 24.34 -20.53
C ALA A 79 -7.63 23.11 -20.48
N VAL A 80 -7.98 22.55 -21.64
CA VAL A 80 -8.78 21.32 -21.76
C VAL A 80 -8.01 20.12 -21.20
N SER A 81 -6.73 19.95 -21.53
CA SER A 81 -5.93 18.84 -21.00
C SER A 81 -5.88 18.86 -19.47
N ILE A 82 -5.57 20.02 -18.87
CA ILE A 82 -5.52 20.18 -17.41
C ILE A 82 -6.91 19.98 -16.79
N GLY A 83 -7.94 20.57 -17.42
CA GLY A 83 -9.32 20.48 -16.96
C GLY A 83 -9.85 19.05 -16.95
N LEU A 84 -9.60 18.28 -18.02
CA LEU A 84 -10.02 16.88 -18.12
C LEU A 84 -9.29 15.98 -17.13
N THR A 85 -7.97 16.11 -16.97
CA THR A 85 -7.22 15.34 -15.95
C THR A 85 -7.71 15.68 -14.54
N THR A 86 -7.89 16.96 -14.23
CA THR A 86 -8.40 17.39 -12.92
C THR A 86 -9.80 16.86 -12.66
N LEU A 87 -10.72 17.00 -13.64
CA LEU A 87 -12.08 16.49 -13.53
C LEU A 87 -12.09 14.98 -13.31
N TYR A 88 -11.27 14.24 -14.04
CA TYR A 88 -11.12 12.79 -13.87
C TYR A 88 -10.69 12.41 -12.46
N LEU A 89 -9.67 13.09 -11.91
CA LEU A 89 -9.20 12.85 -10.55
C LEU A 89 -10.28 13.16 -9.50
N ILE A 90 -11.02 14.25 -9.67
CA ILE A 90 -12.14 14.61 -8.79
C ILE A 90 -13.21 13.52 -8.84
N LEU A 91 -13.66 13.14 -10.03
CA LEU A 91 -14.75 12.16 -10.20
C LEU A 91 -14.36 10.78 -9.66
N THR A 92 -13.14 10.31 -9.93
CA THR A 92 -12.66 9.02 -9.41
C THR A 92 -12.50 9.06 -7.89
N THR A 93 -11.93 10.13 -7.32
CA THR A 93 -11.79 10.29 -5.87
C THR A 93 -13.14 10.33 -5.17
N LEU A 94 -14.10 11.09 -5.70
CA LEU A 94 -15.47 11.14 -5.15
C LEU A 94 -16.14 9.78 -5.23
N HIS A 95 -16.02 9.09 -6.37
CA HIS A 95 -16.61 7.77 -6.53
C HIS A 95 -16.01 6.76 -5.55
N LEU A 96 -14.68 6.71 -5.42
CA LEU A 96 -13.98 5.87 -4.43
C LEU A 96 -14.47 6.13 -3.01
N ASN A 97 -14.58 7.41 -2.60
CA ASN A 97 -15.08 7.76 -1.27
C ASN A 97 -16.53 7.31 -1.08
N ILE A 98 -17.39 7.44 -2.09
CA ILE A 98 -18.80 7.02 -2.03
C ILE A 98 -18.92 5.50 -1.83
N ILE A 99 -18.16 4.71 -2.60
CA ILE A 99 -18.25 3.25 -2.56
C ILE A 99 -17.48 2.65 -1.38
N SER A 100 -16.50 3.37 -0.83
CA SER A 100 -15.73 2.91 0.33
C SER A 100 -16.63 2.63 1.54
N ILE A 101 -16.21 1.65 2.35
CA ILE A 101 -16.91 1.29 3.59
C ILE A 101 -16.74 2.34 4.68
N THR A 102 -15.66 3.13 4.61
CA THR A 102 -15.28 4.17 5.57
C THR A 102 -15.73 5.57 5.15
N LYS A 103 -16.30 5.72 3.94
CA LYS A 103 -16.71 7.00 3.34
C LYS A 103 -15.58 8.01 3.15
N GLY A 104 -14.36 7.50 3.00
CA GLY A 104 -13.14 8.30 2.82
C GLY A 104 -11.88 7.52 3.20
N PRO A 105 -10.71 8.15 3.04
CA PRO A 105 -9.45 7.55 3.45
C PRO A 105 -9.37 7.38 4.97
N VAL A 106 -8.63 6.38 5.41
CA VAL A 106 -8.33 6.11 6.81
C VAL A 106 -6.84 6.16 7.09
N HIS A 107 -6.51 6.21 8.37
CA HIS A 107 -5.16 6.12 8.91
C HIS A 107 -5.26 5.42 10.25
N TRP A 108 -5.30 4.09 10.25
CA TRP A 108 -5.43 3.29 11.47
C TRP A 108 -4.10 2.66 11.85
N HIS A 109 -3.86 2.54 13.16
CA HIS A 109 -2.67 1.96 13.74
C HIS A 109 -3.01 0.78 14.65
N ALA A 110 -2.20 -0.27 14.58
CA ALA A 110 -2.15 -1.34 15.57
C ALA A 110 -0.69 -1.64 15.92
N ASP A 111 -0.35 -1.64 17.20
CA ASP A 111 0.98 -2.06 17.65
C ASP A 111 1.03 -3.59 17.68
N TYR A 112 2.19 -4.18 17.38
CA TYR A 112 2.34 -5.63 17.40
C TYR A 112 3.63 -6.13 18.04
N GLU A 113 3.54 -7.35 18.57
CA GLU A 113 4.68 -8.14 19.05
C GLU A 113 4.62 -9.54 18.44
N LEU A 114 5.74 -10.03 17.91
CA LEU A 114 5.87 -11.40 17.40
C LEU A 114 6.91 -12.16 18.21
N LEU A 115 6.49 -13.20 18.93
CA LEU A 115 7.36 -14.04 19.74
C LEU A 115 7.35 -15.48 19.23
N VAL A 116 8.53 -16.04 19.01
CA VAL A 116 8.72 -17.45 18.61
C VAL A 116 9.65 -18.13 19.61
N CYS A 117 9.17 -19.22 20.22
CA CYS A 117 9.87 -19.96 21.27
C CYS A 117 10.44 -19.04 22.39
N GLY A 118 9.69 -18.00 22.75
CA GLY A 118 10.07 -17.03 23.78
C GLY A 118 11.04 -15.92 23.34
N LYS A 119 11.36 -15.82 22.04
CA LYS A 119 12.21 -14.77 21.48
C LYS A 119 11.42 -13.87 20.53
N GLU A 120 11.61 -12.56 20.63
CA GLU A 120 11.04 -11.61 19.68
C GLU A 120 11.65 -11.81 18.29
N ILE A 121 10.79 -11.87 17.28
CA ILE A 121 11.17 -11.89 15.87
C ILE A 121 10.82 -10.54 15.26
N LYS A 122 11.81 -9.90 14.66
CA LYS A 122 11.63 -8.64 13.93
C LYS A 122 11.35 -8.91 12.47
N LEU A 123 10.43 -8.12 11.90
CA LEU A 123 10.23 -8.07 10.46
C LEU A 123 11.46 -7.44 9.78
N ILE A 124 11.69 -7.79 8.52
CA ILE A 124 12.75 -7.16 7.72
C ILE A 124 12.52 -5.65 7.59
N GLU A 125 13.55 -4.86 7.86
CA GLU A 125 13.46 -3.41 7.70
C GLU A 125 13.44 -3.03 6.20
N PRO A 126 12.58 -2.07 5.78
CA PRO A 126 12.57 -1.58 4.41
C PRO A 126 13.92 -0.94 4.04
N LYS A 127 14.44 -1.27 2.84
CA LYS A 127 15.71 -0.75 2.30
C LYS A 127 15.46 0.02 1.00
N GLY A 128 16.30 1.02 0.73
CA GLY A 128 16.28 1.78 -0.52
C GLY A 128 15.47 3.08 -0.44
N PHE A 129 14.70 3.39 -1.49
CA PHE A 129 13.94 4.65 -1.60
C PHE A 129 12.59 4.64 -0.89
N SER A 130 12.07 3.46 -0.53
CA SER A 130 10.84 3.33 0.26
C SER A 130 11.18 3.15 1.74
N ASN A 131 10.47 3.87 2.61
CA ASN A 131 10.49 3.66 4.06
C ASN A 131 9.35 2.74 4.53
N LYS A 132 8.58 2.16 3.61
CA LYS A 132 7.44 1.28 3.86
C LYS A 132 7.78 -0.15 3.45
N GLN A 133 7.37 -1.11 4.26
CA GLN A 133 7.29 -2.51 3.91
C GLN A 133 5.81 -2.90 3.75
N GLY A 134 5.40 -3.27 2.54
CA GLY A 134 4.02 -3.59 2.23
C GLY A 134 3.47 -2.77 1.07
N THR A 135 2.14 -2.69 0.99
CA THR A 135 1.42 -1.92 -0.02
C THR A 135 1.11 -0.51 0.48
N ASP A 136 0.56 0.34 -0.40
CA ASP A 136 0.12 1.67 0.03
C ASP A 136 -1.01 1.62 1.07
N LEU A 137 -1.88 0.60 1.03
CA LEU A 137 -2.98 0.45 1.98
C LEU A 137 -2.57 -0.24 3.28
N MET A 138 -1.69 -1.25 3.21
CA MET A 138 -1.28 -2.06 4.35
C MET A 138 0.23 -2.15 4.39
N HIS A 139 0.84 -1.56 5.41
CA HIS A 139 2.30 -1.58 5.54
C HIS A 139 2.77 -1.49 6.99
N ALA A 140 4.06 -1.78 7.17
CA ALA A 140 4.82 -1.50 8.37
C ALA A 140 5.95 -0.52 8.07
N HIS A 141 6.33 0.21 9.12
CA HIS A 141 7.59 0.93 9.19
C HIS A 141 8.52 0.20 10.17
N ASN A 142 9.57 0.89 10.64
CA ASN A 142 10.47 0.38 11.69
C ASN A 142 10.04 0.85 13.09
N ASP A 143 8.76 0.69 13.41
CA ASP A 143 8.11 1.20 14.62
C ASP A 143 7.24 0.15 15.35
N ASN A 144 7.33 -1.13 14.96
CA ASN A 144 6.51 -2.23 15.48
C ASN A 144 5.00 -1.95 15.39
N ARG A 145 4.59 -1.28 14.32
CA ARG A 145 3.20 -0.90 14.06
C ARG A 145 2.74 -1.29 12.67
N ILE A 146 1.49 -1.74 12.63
CA ILE A 146 0.73 -1.96 11.40
C ILE A 146 0.00 -0.67 11.08
N HIS A 147 0.13 -0.22 9.83
CA HIS A 147 -0.51 0.98 9.29
C HIS A 147 -1.55 0.56 8.25
N VAL A 148 -2.79 1.03 8.43
CA VAL A 148 -3.89 0.92 7.48
C VAL A 148 -4.18 2.32 6.94
N GLU A 149 -3.70 2.63 5.73
CA GLU A 149 -3.74 3.99 5.18
C GLU A 149 -4.37 4.06 3.80
N GLY A 150 -5.44 4.83 3.64
CA GLY A 150 -6.09 5.01 2.33
C GLY A 150 -7.54 4.56 2.31
N VAL A 151 -8.08 4.25 1.14
CA VAL A 151 -9.53 4.05 0.94
C VAL A 151 -9.89 2.57 1.01
N LEU A 152 -10.67 2.17 2.01
CA LEU A 152 -11.10 0.79 2.19
C LEU A 152 -12.37 0.47 1.37
N LEU A 153 -12.24 -0.45 0.43
CA LEU A 153 -13.37 -0.98 -0.36
C LEU A 153 -13.99 -2.24 0.24
N ASP A 154 -13.18 -3.04 0.94
CA ASP A 154 -13.60 -4.24 1.67
C ASP A 154 -12.97 -4.23 3.07
N ARG A 155 -13.70 -4.70 4.08
CA ARG A 155 -13.21 -4.89 5.44
C ARG A 155 -12.04 -5.87 5.47
N LYS A 156 -12.04 -6.87 4.60
CA LYS A 156 -10.97 -7.88 4.52
C LYS A 156 -9.60 -7.27 4.18
N ALA A 157 -9.57 -6.14 3.47
CA ALA A 157 -8.33 -5.45 3.13
C ALA A 157 -7.62 -4.85 4.36
N ALA A 158 -8.35 -4.61 5.46
CA ALA A 158 -7.80 -4.18 6.74
C ALA A 158 -7.62 -5.35 7.74
N SER A 159 -7.56 -6.59 7.26
CA SER A 159 -7.37 -7.76 8.11
C SER A 159 -5.89 -8.00 8.44
N LEU A 160 -5.63 -8.67 9.56
CA LEU A 160 -4.29 -9.10 9.93
C LEU A 160 -3.70 -10.08 8.90
N GLY A 161 -4.54 -10.92 8.28
CA GLY A 161 -4.12 -11.74 7.14
C GLY A 161 -3.66 -10.91 5.95
N ALA A 162 -4.40 -9.84 5.61
CA ALA A 162 -4.02 -8.92 4.54
C ALA A 162 -2.71 -8.18 4.86
N PHE A 163 -2.47 -7.81 6.12
CA PHE A 163 -1.18 -7.25 6.55
C PHE A 163 -0.01 -8.21 6.26
N PHE A 164 -0.09 -9.45 6.75
CA PHE A 164 0.98 -10.42 6.56
C PHE A 164 1.22 -10.74 5.09
N TYR A 165 0.16 -10.81 4.30
CA TYR A 165 0.29 -10.94 2.85
C TYR A 165 1.00 -9.74 2.22
N ALA A 166 0.60 -8.51 2.58
CA ALA A 166 1.16 -7.27 2.03
C ALA A 166 2.67 -7.18 2.26
N ILE A 167 3.17 -7.58 3.43
CA ILE A 167 4.60 -7.56 3.72
C ILE A 167 5.39 -8.70 3.05
N GLY A 168 4.74 -9.63 2.35
CA GLY A 168 5.37 -10.78 1.68
C GLY A 168 5.39 -12.07 2.52
N GLY A 169 4.54 -12.15 3.54
CA GLY A 169 4.35 -13.31 4.42
C GLY A 169 2.95 -13.94 4.25
N SER A 170 2.53 -14.68 5.28
CA SER A 170 1.17 -15.23 5.37
C SER A 170 0.80 -15.52 6.82
N LEU A 171 -0.50 -15.52 7.10
CA LEU A 171 -1.06 -15.91 8.39
C LEU A 171 -2.23 -16.87 8.16
N SER A 172 -2.20 -18.02 8.82
CA SER A 172 -3.27 -19.01 8.86
C SER A 172 -3.68 -19.31 10.31
N SER A 173 -4.63 -20.21 10.50
CA SER A 173 -5.04 -20.67 11.83
C SER A 173 -3.96 -21.51 12.52
N ASP A 174 -3.07 -22.12 11.74
CA ASP A 174 -2.09 -23.11 12.17
C ASP A 174 -0.63 -22.69 11.91
N GLY A 175 -0.40 -21.47 11.42
CA GLY A 175 0.95 -21.07 11.07
C GLY A 175 1.09 -19.62 10.64
N ILE A 176 2.35 -19.21 10.58
CA ILE A 176 2.73 -17.86 10.18
C ILE A 176 4.03 -17.92 9.37
N ILE A 177 4.08 -17.13 8.29
CA ILE A 177 5.27 -16.89 7.50
C ILE A 177 5.54 -15.39 7.55
N VAL A 178 6.76 -15.00 7.96
CA VAL A 178 7.18 -13.60 8.03
C VAL A 178 8.52 -13.38 7.34
N PRO A 179 8.68 -12.26 6.64
CA PRO A 179 9.98 -11.84 6.12
C PRO A 179 10.86 -11.27 7.23
N THR A 180 12.08 -11.77 7.33
CA THR A 180 13.10 -11.34 8.31
C THR A 180 14.40 -11.00 7.59
N ASP A 181 15.37 -10.43 8.31
CA ASP A 181 16.71 -10.18 7.75
C ASP A 181 17.42 -11.44 7.23
N ASN A 182 17.03 -12.62 7.72
CA ASN A 182 17.59 -13.92 7.30
C ASN A 182 16.74 -14.61 6.22
N GLY A 183 15.78 -13.92 5.62
CA GLY A 183 14.82 -14.47 4.67
C GLY A 183 13.46 -14.77 5.30
N LEU A 184 12.67 -15.61 4.64
CA LEU A 184 11.35 -16.00 5.13
C LEU A 184 11.50 -16.97 6.32
N ALA A 185 11.00 -16.57 7.47
CA ALA A 185 10.83 -17.44 8.63
C ALA A 185 9.41 -18.02 8.61
N SER A 186 9.30 -19.33 8.80
CA SER A 186 8.04 -20.05 8.71
C SER A 186 7.88 -20.93 9.94
N PHE A 187 6.71 -20.84 10.57
CA PHE A 187 6.37 -21.56 11.79
C PHE A 187 4.97 -22.15 11.64
N HIS A 188 4.85 -23.45 11.78
CA HIS A 188 3.59 -24.18 11.68
C HIS A 188 3.35 -25.02 12.93
N GLU A 189 2.08 -25.25 13.28
CA GLU A 189 1.72 -26.13 14.38
C GLU A 189 2.42 -27.50 14.26
N GLY A 190 3.00 -27.93 15.37
CA GLY A 190 3.80 -29.16 15.43
C GLY A 190 5.31 -28.94 15.27
N ASP A 191 5.74 -27.79 14.74
CA ASP A 191 7.15 -27.39 14.83
C ASP A 191 7.58 -27.32 16.30
N LYS A 192 8.85 -27.59 16.57
CA LYS A 192 9.33 -27.77 17.95
C LYS A 192 9.87 -26.47 18.54
N CYS A 193 9.37 -26.10 19.71
CA CYS A 193 10.05 -25.21 20.65
C CYS A 193 10.54 -26.04 21.84
N ASN A 194 11.84 -25.95 22.18
CA ASN A 194 12.43 -26.71 23.30
C ASN A 194 12.10 -28.21 23.26
N GLU A 195 12.24 -28.80 22.07
CA GLU A 195 11.94 -30.22 21.76
C GLU A 195 10.45 -30.63 21.88
N ARG A 196 9.55 -29.72 22.23
CA ARG A 196 8.11 -29.96 22.35
C ARG A 196 7.33 -29.33 21.20
N PRO A 197 6.23 -29.96 20.73
CA PRO A 197 5.36 -29.37 19.71
C PRO A 197 4.82 -28.01 20.16
N ALA A 198 4.93 -27.01 19.29
CA ALA A 198 4.44 -25.66 19.51
C ALA A 198 3.18 -25.37 18.68
N LYS A 199 2.46 -24.33 19.11
CA LYS A 199 1.24 -23.82 18.49
C LYS A 199 1.29 -22.31 18.32
N LEU A 200 0.49 -21.81 17.38
CA LEU A 200 0.29 -20.39 17.15
C LEU A 200 -0.86 -19.87 18.00
N TYR A 201 -0.64 -18.75 18.69
CA TYR A 201 -1.64 -18.02 19.43
C TYR A 201 -1.59 -16.55 19.03
N VAL A 202 -2.75 -15.94 18.82
CA VAL A 202 -2.87 -14.51 18.50
C VAL A 202 -3.82 -13.87 19.49
N PHE A 203 -3.34 -12.84 20.17
CA PHE A 203 -4.10 -12.05 21.12
C PHE A 203 -4.28 -10.64 20.60
N VAL A 204 -5.46 -10.09 20.80
CA VAL A 204 -5.77 -8.68 20.53
C VAL A 204 -6.32 -8.09 21.81
N ASN A 205 -5.61 -7.09 22.35
CA ASN A 205 -5.99 -6.43 23.60
C ASN A 205 -6.28 -7.44 24.74
N GLY A 206 -5.47 -8.51 24.81
CA GLY A 206 -5.60 -9.58 25.80
C GLY A 206 -6.56 -10.71 25.46
N ASN A 207 -7.35 -10.58 24.39
CA ASN A 207 -8.33 -11.62 24.03
C ASN A 207 -7.75 -12.54 22.96
N LEU A 208 -7.83 -13.85 23.20
CA LEU A 208 -7.45 -14.86 22.20
C LEU A 208 -8.39 -14.79 20.99
N ILE A 209 -7.80 -14.76 19.79
CA ILE A 209 -8.53 -14.72 18.53
C ILE A 209 -8.47 -16.10 17.86
N GLU A 210 -9.63 -16.71 17.64
CA GLU A 210 -9.73 -18.05 17.02
C GLU A 210 -9.35 -18.04 15.54
N ASN A 211 -9.70 -16.97 14.82
CA ASN A 211 -9.48 -16.86 13.39
C ASN A 211 -8.70 -15.59 13.06
N PRO A 212 -7.39 -15.55 13.40
CA PRO A 212 -6.62 -14.32 13.39
C PRO A 212 -6.40 -13.77 12.00
N ARG A 213 -6.41 -14.62 10.96
CA ARG A 213 -6.35 -14.19 9.56
C ARG A 213 -7.47 -13.22 9.19
N ASP A 214 -8.68 -13.46 9.70
CA ASP A 214 -9.87 -12.67 9.37
C ASP A 214 -10.08 -11.50 10.33
N TYR A 215 -9.23 -11.34 11.35
CA TYR A 215 -9.33 -10.25 12.30
C TYR A 215 -9.10 -8.91 11.62
N VAL A 216 -10.08 -8.00 11.71
CA VAL A 216 -10.01 -6.65 11.13
C VAL A 216 -9.48 -5.68 12.18
N ILE A 217 -8.43 -4.94 11.82
CA ILE A 217 -7.79 -3.94 12.69
C ILE A 217 -8.79 -2.84 13.07
N SER A 218 -8.78 -2.47 14.35
CA SER A 218 -9.65 -1.46 14.92
C SER A 218 -9.39 -0.07 14.32
N PRO A 219 -10.43 0.75 14.10
CA PRO A 219 -10.34 1.97 13.30
C PRO A 219 -9.82 3.19 14.09
N TYR A 220 -8.63 3.09 14.69
CA TYR A 220 -8.08 4.13 15.56
C TYR A 220 -6.69 4.61 15.10
N GLU A 221 -6.47 5.93 15.11
CA GLU A 221 -5.19 6.56 14.74
C GLU A 221 -4.11 6.45 15.84
N LYS A 222 -4.48 6.06 17.06
CA LYS A 222 -3.58 5.99 18.21
C LYS A 222 -3.79 4.67 18.92
N VAL A 223 -2.70 4.11 19.42
CA VAL A 223 -2.68 2.91 20.26
C VAL A 223 -2.20 3.34 21.66
N PRO A 224 -3.04 3.28 22.71
CA PRO A 224 -4.50 3.06 22.72
C PRO A 224 -5.31 4.27 22.15
N PRO A 225 -6.60 4.08 21.76
CA PRO A 225 -7.44 2.89 21.90
C PRO A 225 -7.33 1.85 20.76
N GLY A 226 -6.40 2.02 19.82
CA GLY A 226 -6.08 1.04 18.78
C GLY A 226 -5.56 -0.29 19.35
N ASP A 227 -5.40 -1.27 18.47
CA ASP A 227 -5.10 -2.64 18.90
C ASP A 227 -3.64 -2.80 19.33
N MET A 228 -3.45 -3.60 20.39
CA MET A 228 -2.21 -4.24 20.74
C MET A 228 -2.29 -5.72 20.38
N ILE A 229 -1.58 -6.12 19.32
CA ILE A 229 -1.63 -7.45 18.73
C ILE A 229 -0.39 -8.25 19.16
N LYS A 230 -0.60 -9.34 19.90
CA LYS A 230 0.49 -10.23 20.33
C LYS A 230 0.38 -11.57 19.65
N ILE A 231 1.38 -11.92 18.85
CA ILE A 231 1.47 -13.18 18.12
C ILE A 231 2.55 -14.03 18.79
N VAL A 232 2.19 -15.23 19.23
CA VAL A 232 3.06 -16.11 20.01
C VAL A 232 3.05 -17.51 19.40
N PHE A 233 4.23 -17.99 19.00
CA PHE A 233 4.45 -19.38 18.61
C PHE A 233 5.25 -20.11 19.69
N THR A 234 4.63 -21.05 20.42
CA THR A 234 5.25 -21.70 21.59
C THR A 234 4.60 -23.03 21.96
N GLU A 235 5.34 -23.85 22.69
CA GLU A 235 4.93 -25.09 23.35
C GLU A 235 4.13 -24.88 24.64
N LYS A 236 4.10 -23.64 25.16
CA LYS A 236 3.41 -23.30 26.42
C LYS A 236 1.90 -23.23 26.24
N PRO A 237 1.11 -23.59 27.26
CA PRO A 237 -0.33 -23.45 27.22
C PRO A 237 -0.77 -21.98 27.31
N THR A 238 -1.99 -21.68 26.85
CA THR A 238 -2.54 -20.33 26.72
C THR A 238 -2.50 -19.54 28.04
N GLU A 239 -2.70 -20.21 29.16
CA GLU A 239 -2.76 -19.63 30.50
C GLU A 239 -1.40 -19.05 30.95
N GLU A 240 -0.30 -19.58 30.42
CA GLU A 240 1.07 -19.12 30.75
C GLU A 240 1.55 -17.97 29.85
N ILE A 241 0.92 -17.77 28.69
CA ILE A 241 1.37 -16.81 27.66
C ILE A 241 0.56 -15.51 27.66
N ASN A 242 -0.64 -15.53 28.25
CA ASN A 242 -1.54 -14.40 28.35
C ASN A 242 -1.91 -14.05 29.82
N PRO A 243 -0.93 -13.76 30.70
CA PRO A 243 -1.27 -13.60 32.11
C PRO A 243 -2.05 -12.30 32.39
N ASN A 244 -1.89 -11.23 31.61
CA ASN A 244 -2.65 -9.97 31.70
C ASN A 244 -2.20 -9.03 30.57
N ILE A 245 -3.03 -8.78 29.56
CA ILE A 245 -3.00 -7.51 28.84
C ILE A 245 -4.14 -6.71 29.46
N GLY A 246 -3.80 -5.96 30.52
CA GLY A 246 -4.68 -4.97 31.15
C GLY A 246 -4.41 -3.60 30.58
#